data_AF-A0A2K3N5Y8-F1
#
_entry.id   AF-A0A2K3N5Y8-F1
#
_cell.length_a   1.000
_cell.length_b   1.000
_cell.length_c   1.000
_cell.angle_alpha   90.00
_cell.angle_beta   90.00
_cell.angle_gamma   90.00
#
_symmetry.space_group_name_H-M   'P 1'
#
loop_
_entity.id
_entity.type
_entity.pdbx_description
1 polymer ?
#
loop_
_entity_poly.entity_id
_entity_poly.type
_entity_poly.pdbx_seq_one_letter_code
_entity_poly.pdbx_strand_id
1 'polypeptide(L)'
;GKTKQISVWGALKHCIVMAFFCVGITILVDSIMWKRLLWPEFEVLWFNSVLNKSSEWGTHAFHWYFTSALPRSLLAAYPLSLFGFLVDRRVRSFTFPALAFILLYSKLPHKELRFILSSVPIFNLSASIACNRMYGLYDYLNMK
;
A
#
# COMPACT_ATOMS: atom_id res chain seq x y z
N GLY A 1 -10.19 5.55 -30.84
CA GLY A 1 -10.17 6.89 -30.21
C GLY A 1 -8.73 7.27 -29.92
N LYS A 2 -8.25 8.41 -30.41
CA LYS A 2 -6.89 8.90 -30.13
C LYS A 2 -6.83 9.33 -28.66
N THR A 3 -6.04 8.63 -27.85
CA THR A 3 -5.70 9.09 -26.49
C THR A 3 -4.93 10.40 -26.62
N LYS A 4 -5.53 11.51 -26.20
CA LYS A 4 -4.82 12.80 -26.12
C LYS A 4 -3.70 12.63 -25.08
N GLN A 5 -2.46 12.53 -25.54
CA GLN A 5 -1.29 12.52 -24.66
C GLN A 5 -1.25 13.87 -23.94
N ILE A 6 -1.52 13.83 -22.63
CA ILE A 6 -1.46 15.00 -21.77
C ILE A 6 0.02 15.32 -21.57
N SER A 7 0.42 16.57 -21.81
CA SER A 7 1.77 17.01 -21.50
C SER A 7 2.03 16.84 -20.00
N VAL A 8 3.20 16.28 -19.64
CA VAL A 8 3.62 16.09 -18.23
C VAL A 8 3.51 17.39 -17.46
N TRP A 9 3.80 18.52 -18.11
CA TRP A 9 3.70 19.83 -17.46
C TRP A 9 2.26 20.27 -17.19
N GLY A 10 1.35 19.97 -18.12
CA GLY A 10 -0.08 20.21 -17.93
C GLY A 10 -0.63 19.37 -16.77
N ALA A 11 -0.26 18.08 -16.75
CA ALA A 11 -0.65 17.18 -15.67
C ALA A 11 -0.15 17.67 -14.30
N LEU A 12 1.12 18.06 -14.19
CA LEU A 12 1.69 18.60 -12.94
C LEU A 12 0.96 19.86 -12.46
N LYS A 13 0.65 20.81 -13.36
CA LYS A 13 -0.12 22.00 -12.98
C LYS A 13 -1.49 21.64 -12.41
N HIS A 14 -2.22 20.73 -13.06
CA HIS A 14 -3.52 20.29 -12.57
C HIS A 14 -3.42 19.54 -11.23
N CYS A 15 -2.40 18.69 -11.06
CA CYS A 15 -2.14 18.00 -9.80
C CYS A 15 -1.85 18.97 -8.65
N ILE A 16 -1.04 20.00 -8.90
CA ILE A 16 -0.70 21.00 -7.88
C ILE A 16 -1.95 21.80 -7.48
N VAL A 17 -2.72 22.29 -8.44
CA VAL A 17 -3.96 23.05 -8.16
C VAL A 17 -4.95 22.18 -7.37
N MET A 18 -5.14 20.93 -7.78
CA MET A 18 -6.02 20.01 -7.07
C MET A 18 -5.51 19.69 -5.67
N ALA A 19 -4.21 19.51 -5.48
CA ALA A 19 -3.62 19.26 -4.16
C ALA A 19 -3.89 20.41 -3.19
N PHE A 20 -3.68 21.66 -3.60
CA PHE A 20 -4.01 22.83 -2.77
C PHE A 20 -5.50 22.93 -2.47
N PHE A 21 -6.36 22.63 -3.44
CA PHE A 21 -7.80 22.62 -3.25
C PHE A 21 -8.24 21.57 -2.21
N CYS A 22 -7.72 20.34 -2.31
CA CYS A 22 -8.00 19.27 -1.35
C CYS A 22 -7.48 19.61 0.06
N VAL A 23 -6.28 20.18 0.17
CA VAL A 23 -5.74 20.65 1.47
C VAL A 23 -6.63 21.73 2.06
N GLY A 24 -7.08 22.69 1.26
CA GLY A 24 -8.00 23.75 1.71
C GLY A 24 -9.32 23.20 2.24
N ILE A 25 -9.92 22.22 1.54
CA ILE A 25 -11.14 21.54 2.02
C ILE A 25 -10.88 20.81 3.33
N THR A 26 -9.76 20.09 3.44
CA THR A 26 -9.44 19.32 4.65
C THR A 26 -9.27 20.24 5.84
N ILE A 27 -8.47 21.31 5.71
CA ILE A 27 -8.32 22.33 6.75
C ILE A 27 -9.69 22.92 7.14
N LEU A 28 -10.55 23.23 6.17
CA LEU A 28 -11.88 23.78 6.45
C LEU A 28 -12.74 22.81 7.26
N VAL A 29 -12.90 21.58 6.78
CA VAL A 29 -13.76 20.56 7.41
C VAL A 29 -13.25 20.21 8.80
N ASP A 30 -11.95 19.94 8.93
CA ASP A 30 -11.36 19.58 10.21
C ASP A 30 -11.38 20.74 11.19
N SER A 31 -11.20 21.99 10.73
CA SER A 31 -11.29 23.15 11.61
C SER A 31 -12.70 23.35 12.18
N ILE A 32 -13.74 23.03 11.39
CA ILE A 32 -15.13 23.06 11.86
C ILE A 32 -15.36 21.96 12.90
N MET A 33 -14.92 20.73 12.63
CA MET A 33 -15.09 19.59 13.54
C MET A 33 -14.35 19.79 14.88
N TRP A 34 -13.11 20.30 14.82
CA TRP A 34 -12.24 20.46 15.98
C TRP A 34 -12.36 21.83 16.66
N LYS A 35 -13.18 22.74 16.13
CA LYS A 35 -13.39 24.12 16.63
C LYS A 35 -12.09 24.93 16.80
N ARG A 36 -11.05 24.59 16.03
CA ARG A 36 -9.75 25.29 15.99
C ARG A 36 -9.17 25.18 14.59
N LEU A 37 -8.41 26.17 14.14
CA LEU A 37 -7.71 26.07 12.86
C LEU A 37 -6.69 24.93 12.93
N LEU A 38 -6.96 23.85 12.20
CA LEU A 38 -6.16 22.63 12.24
C LEU A 38 -5.84 22.19 10.82
N TRP A 39 -4.55 21.94 10.58
CA TRP A 39 -4.11 21.16 9.43
C TRP A 39 -3.72 19.75 9.90
N PRO A 40 -4.63 18.77 9.81
CA PRO A 40 -4.43 17.47 10.45
C PRO A 40 -3.22 16.74 9.89
N GLU A 41 -2.99 16.78 8.58
CA GLU A 41 -1.85 16.09 7.97
C GLU A 41 -0.52 16.66 8.45
N PHE A 42 -0.42 17.99 8.60
CA PHE A 42 0.79 18.63 9.10
C PHE A 42 1.04 18.33 10.59
N GLU A 43 0.02 18.43 11.44
CA GLU A 43 0.18 18.12 12.87
C GLU A 43 0.59 16.66 13.09
N VAL A 44 -0.02 15.72 12.35
CA VAL A 44 0.33 14.29 12.42
C VAL A 44 1.75 14.04 11.90
N LEU A 45 2.18 14.69 10.82
CA LEU A 45 3.55 14.59 10.32
C LEU A 45 4.56 15.13 11.34
N TRP A 46 4.29 16.30 11.92
CA TRP A 46 5.14 16.93 12.92
C TRP A 46 5.27 16.06 14.18
N PHE A 47 4.13 15.59 14.72
CA PHE A 47 4.11 14.75 15.91
C PHE A 47 4.81 13.40 15.71
N ASN A 48 4.56 12.73 14.59
CA ASN A 48 5.08 11.37 14.37
C ASN A 48 6.50 11.35 13.80
N SER A 49 6.85 12.30 12.93
CA SER A 49 8.14 12.30 12.22
C SER A 49 9.18 13.18 12.90
N VAL A 50 8.80 14.34 13.42
CA VAL A 50 9.74 15.30 14.03
C VAL A 50 9.88 15.03 15.53
N LEU A 51 8.78 14.89 16.24
CA LEU A 51 8.77 14.61 17.69
C LEU A 51 9.00 13.12 18.02
N ASN A 52 8.94 12.23 17.02
CA ASN A 52 9.17 10.79 17.13
C ASN A 52 8.37 10.09 18.25
N LYS A 53 7.23 10.69 18.63
CA LYS A 53 6.32 10.22 19.67
C LYS A 53 5.54 8.96 19.27
N SER A 54 5.61 8.57 18.00
CA SER A 54 5.08 7.30 17.50
C SER A 54 5.70 6.10 18.24
N SER A 55 6.95 6.21 18.72
CA SER A 55 7.63 5.14 19.47
C SER A 55 7.01 4.81 20.84
N GLU A 56 6.25 5.73 21.45
CA GLU A 56 5.62 5.53 22.76
C GLU A 56 4.45 4.53 22.73
N TRP A 57 3.93 4.22 21.53
CA TRP A 57 2.80 3.30 21.32
C TRP A 57 3.25 1.85 21.07
N GLY A 58 4.49 1.52 21.44
CA GLY A 58 5.10 0.21 21.25
C GLY A 58 5.88 0.11 19.94
N THR A 59 7.02 -0.59 19.99
CA THR A 59 7.92 -0.75 18.84
C THR A 59 8.05 -2.21 18.42
N HIS A 60 8.22 -2.43 17.12
CA HIS A 60 8.41 -3.75 16.54
C HIS A 60 9.63 -3.77 15.61
N ALA A 61 10.32 -4.91 15.56
CA ALA A 61 11.50 -5.09 14.69
C ALA A 61 11.16 -4.86 13.21
N PHE A 62 12.15 -4.42 12.41
CA PHE A 62 11.97 -4.10 10.98
C PHE A 62 11.18 -5.17 10.21
N HIS A 63 11.50 -6.44 10.42
CA HIS A 63 10.93 -7.58 9.71
C HIS A 63 9.51 -7.97 10.15
N TRP A 64 8.93 -7.34 11.17
CA TRP A 64 7.64 -7.73 11.76
C TRP A 64 6.50 -7.81 10.74
N TYR A 65 6.47 -6.91 9.74
CA TYR A 65 5.47 -6.98 8.69
C TYR A 65 5.57 -8.28 7.87
N PHE A 66 6.78 -8.74 7.57
CA PHE A 66 7.02 -9.95 6.79
C PHE A 66 6.85 -11.24 7.59
N THR A 67 7.27 -11.26 8.86
CA THR A 67 7.24 -12.49 9.67
C THR A 67 5.94 -12.68 10.43
N SER A 68 5.22 -11.60 10.74
CA SER A 68 4.09 -11.62 11.64
C SER A 68 2.82 -11.09 10.99
N ALA A 69 2.86 -9.93 10.36
CA ALA A 69 1.65 -9.29 9.85
C ALA A 69 1.12 -9.95 8.57
N LEU A 70 2.00 -10.16 7.57
CA LEU A 70 1.62 -10.78 6.30
C LEU A 70 1.20 -12.25 6.43
N PRO A 71 1.89 -13.11 7.20
CA PRO A 71 1.45 -14.49 7.38
C PRO A 71 0.08 -14.58 8.07
N ARG A 72 -0.20 -13.69 9.03
CA ARG A 72 -1.49 -13.63 9.72
C ARG A 72 -2.62 -13.12 8.83
N SER A 73 -2.37 -12.17 7.94
CA SER A 73 -3.41 -11.59 7.09
C SER A 73 -3.69 -12.40 5.82
N LEU A 74 -2.66 -13.06 5.27
CA LEU A 74 -2.77 -13.80 4.01
C LEU A 74 -2.92 -15.31 4.22
N LEU A 75 -2.53 -15.86 5.37
CA LEU A 75 -2.61 -17.29 5.67
C LEU A 75 -2.00 -18.13 4.52
N ALA A 76 -2.77 -19.06 3.94
CA ALA A 76 -2.35 -19.87 2.80
C ALA A 76 -2.01 -19.05 1.55
N ALA A 77 -2.60 -17.85 1.38
CA ALA A 77 -2.30 -16.97 0.26
C ALA A 77 -0.89 -16.37 0.37
N TYR A 78 -0.24 -16.39 1.54
CA TYR A 78 1.10 -15.83 1.70
C TYR A 78 2.15 -16.55 0.81
N PRO A 79 2.40 -17.87 0.98
CA PRO A 79 3.35 -18.58 0.10
C PRO A 79 2.91 -18.60 -1.36
N LEU A 80 1.60 -18.70 -1.64
CA LEU A 80 1.06 -18.64 -3.00
C LEU A 80 1.32 -17.29 -3.69
N SER A 81 1.21 -16.18 -2.94
CA SER A 81 1.48 -14.84 -3.47
C SER A 81 2.95 -14.62 -3.81
N LEU A 82 3.87 -15.26 -3.07
CA LEU A 82 5.31 -15.25 -3.36
C LEU A 82 5.60 -16.09 -4.60
N PHE A 83 4.96 -17.25 -4.74
CA PHE A 83 5.06 -18.08 -5.94
C PHE A 83 4.54 -17.34 -7.19
N GLY A 84 3.37 -16.69 -7.09
CA GLY A 84 2.79 -15.88 -8.16
C GLY A 84 3.70 -14.74 -8.62
N PHE A 85 4.38 -14.10 -7.67
CA PHE A 85 5.37 -13.05 -7.95
C PHE A 85 6.57 -13.59 -8.77
N LEU A 86 7.05 -14.79 -8.47
CA LEU A 86 8.17 -15.41 -9.18
C LEU A 86 7.77 -15.86 -10.59
N VAL A 87 6.60 -16.50 -10.72
CA VAL A 87 6.15 -17.14 -11.95
C VAL A 87 5.66 -16.13 -13.00
N ASP A 88 4.91 -15.10 -12.60
CA ASP A 88 4.24 -14.21 -13.57
C ASP A 88 4.79 -12.77 -13.53
N ARG A 89 5.44 -12.37 -14.63
CA ARG A 89 5.99 -11.01 -14.78
C ARG A 89 4.91 -9.93 -14.78
N ARG A 90 3.67 -10.23 -15.18
CA ARG A 90 2.57 -9.26 -15.19
C ARG A 90 2.17 -8.87 -13.77
N VAL A 91 2.20 -9.84 -12.85
CA VAL A 91 1.83 -9.65 -11.44
C VAL A 91 2.86 -8.80 -10.72
N ARG A 92 4.15 -8.92 -11.09
CA ARG A 92 5.23 -8.11 -10.51
C ARG A 92 4.97 -6.61 -10.62
N SER A 93 4.37 -6.13 -11.70
CA SER A 93 4.05 -4.70 -11.86
C SER A 93 3.09 -4.18 -10.78
N PHE A 94 2.23 -5.04 -10.22
CA PHE A 94 1.29 -4.68 -9.16
C PHE A 94 1.86 -4.99 -7.77
N THR A 95 2.49 -6.14 -7.60
CA THR A 95 3.03 -6.58 -6.30
C THR A 95 4.29 -5.79 -5.92
N PHE A 96 5.08 -5.31 -6.88
CA PHE A 96 6.29 -4.55 -6.57
C PHE A 96 6.01 -3.22 -5.85
N PRO A 97 5.08 -2.35 -6.32
CA PRO A 97 4.64 -1.19 -5.56
C PRO A 97 4.12 -1.53 -4.16
N ALA A 98 3.37 -2.63 -4.01
CA ALA A 98 2.85 -3.07 -2.71
C ALA A 98 3.97 -3.52 -1.75
N LEU A 99 4.96 -4.24 -2.25
CA LEU A 99 6.15 -4.62 -1.48
C LEU A 99 6.99 -3.39 -1.10
N ALA A 100 7.20 -2.46 -2.04
CA ALA A 100 7.91 -1.22 -1.78
C ALA A 100 7.19 -0.38 -0.71
N PHE A 101 5.85 -0.31 -0.76
CA PHE A 101 5.03 0.35 0.25
C PHE A 101 5.23 -0.27 1.64
N ILE A 102 5.17 -1.61 1.76
CA ILE A 102 5.42 -2.31 3.03
C ILE A 102 6.86 -2.07 3.52
N LEU A 103 7.86 -2.09 2.63
CA LEU A 103 9.26 -1.83 3.00
C LEU A 103 9.47 -0.41 3.54
N LEU A 104 8.82 0.58 2.94
CA LEU A 104 8.85 1.95 3.42
C LEU A 104 8.18 2.06 4.79
N TYR A 105 6.99 1.45 4.96
CA TYR A 105 6.29 1.40 6.24
C TYR A 105 7.04 0.60 7.32
N SER A 106 7.86 -0.38 6.93
CA SER A 106 8.66 -1.19 7.86
C SER A 106 9.73 -0.37 8.61
N LYS A 107 10.07 0.83 8.10
CA LYS A 107 10.97 1.78 8.76
C LYS A 107 10.33 2.53 9.93
N LEU A 108 9.00 2.56 10.02
CA LEU A 108 8.33 3.23 11.14
C LEU A 108 8.51 2.40 12.43
N PRO A 109 8.78 3.05 13.57
CA PRO A 109 8.99 2.35 14.85
C PRO A 109 7.71 1.66 15.33
N HIS A 110 6.57 2.35 15.22
CA HIS A 110 5.25 1.81 15.52
C HIS A 110 4.67 1.11 14.30
N LYS A 111 4.20 -0.13 14.50
CA LYS A 111 3.70 -0.99 13.42
C LYS A 111 2.38 -1.60 13.81
N GLU A 112 1.43 -1.47 12.91
CA GLU A 112 0.13 -2.10 13.04
C GLU A 112 -0.30 -2.67 11.70
N LEU A 113 -1.10 -3.74 11.76
CA LEU A 113 -1.61 -4.41 10.57
C LEU A 113 -2.45 -3.47 9.69
N ARG A 114 -3.20 -2.56 10.31
CA ARG A 114 -4.09 -1.62 9.60
C ARG A 114 -3.36 -0.74 8.58
N PHE A 115 -2.09 -0.41 8.82
CA PHE A 115 -1.31 0.43 7.92
C PHE A 115 -0.98 -0.26 6.59
N ILE A 116 -0.87 -1.59 6.58
CA ILE A 116 -0.58 -2.36 5.37
C ILE A 116 -1.80 -3.04 4.77
N LEU A 117 -3.00 -2.81 5.32
CA LEU A 117 -4.20 -3.55 4.93
C LEU A 117 -4.54 -3.37 3.44
N SER A 118 -4.28 -2.19 2.88
CA SER A 118 -4.47 -1.89 1.45
C SER A 118 -3.62 -2.74 0.51
N SER A 119 -2.54 -3.36 1.02
CA SER A 119 -1.69 -4.25 0.23
C SER A 119 -2.22 -5.69 0.14
N VAL A 120 -3.08 -6.11 1.08
CA VAL A 120 -3.61 -7.49 1.16
C VAL A 120 -4.33 -7.93 -0.12
N PRO A 121 -5.23 -7.11 -0.73
CA PRO A 121 -5.88 -7.48 -1.98
C PRO A 121 -4.90 -7.72 -3.14
N ILE A 122 -3.78 -7.00 -3.18
CA ILE A 122 -2.76 -7.14 -4.22
C ILE A 122 -2.02 -8.48 -4.07
N PHE A 123 -1.73 -8.89 -2.85
CA PHE A 123 -1.14 -10.21 -2.59
C PHE A 123 -2.14 -11.35 -2.87
N ASN A 124 -3.42 -11.16 -2.55
CA ASN A 124 -4.47 -12.13 -2.89
C ASN A 124 -4.65 -12.26 -4.41
N LEU A 125 -4.53 -11.17 -5.16
CA LEU A 125 -4.52 -11.21 -6.63
C LEU A 125 -3.32 -12.04 -7.13
N SER A 126 -2.13 -11.83 -6.58
CA SER A 126 -0.94 -12.63 -6.91
C SER A 126 -1.15 -14.12 -6.62
N ALA A 127 -1.70 -14.44 -5.45
CA ALA A 127 -2.01 -15.81 -5.05
C ALA A 127 -3.06 -16.47 -5.95
N SER A 128 -4.11 -15.74 -6.34
CA SER A 128 -5.14 -16.20 -7.28
C SER A 128 -4.54 -16.57 -8.63
N ILE A 129 -3.65 -15.73 -9.17
CA ILE A 129 -2.99 -15.99 -10.46
C ILE A 129 -2.05 -17.20 -10.38
N ALA A 130 -1.35 -17.38 -9.25
CA ALA A 130 -0.57 -18.57 -8.97
C ALA A 130 -1.44 -19.84 -8.98
N CYS A 131 -2.54 -19.84 -8.22
CA CYS A 131 -3.49 -20.97 -8.18
C CYS A 131 -4.02 -21.30 -9.58
N ASN A 132 -4.42 -20.29 -10.34
CA ASN A 132 -4.95 -20.48 -11.69
C ASN A 132 -3.93 -21.13 -12.64
N ARG A 133 -2.65 -20.73 -12.53
CA ARG A 133 -1.58 -21.36 -13.33
C ARG A 133 -1.30 -22.80 -12.90
N MET A 134 -1.29 -23.08 -11.59
CA MET A 134 -1.10 -24.44 -11.08
C MET A 134 -2.23 -25.37 -11.54
N TYR A 135 -3.47 -24.89 -11.47
CA TYR A 135 -4.64 -25.63 -11.93
C TYR A 135 -4.58 -25.92 -13.44
N GLY A 136 -4.24 -24.92 -14.26
CA GLY A 136 -4.06 -25.13 -15.70
C GLY A 136 -2.93 -26.11 -16.06
N LEU A 137 -1.86 -26.16 -15.25
CA LEU A 137 -0.80 -27.15 -15.42
C LEU A 137 -1.27 -28.57 -15.04
N TYR A 138 -2.02 -28.70 -13.95
CA TYR A 138 -2.61 -29.97 -13.53
C TYR A 138 -3.55 -30.54 -14.60
N ASP A 139 -4.44 -29.72 -15.16
CA ASP A 139 -5.35 -30.12 -16.23
C ASP A 139 -4.59 -30.55 -17.50
N TYR A 140 -3.51 -29.84 -17.86
CA TYR A 140 -2.66 -30.22 -18.99
C TYR A 140 -1.96 -31.57 -18.81
N LEU A 141 -1.54 -31.87 -17.57
CA LEU A 141 -0.89 -33.15 -17.25
C LEU A 141 -1.87 -34.32 -17.23
N ASN A 142 -3.12 -34.09 -16.81
CA ASN A 142 -4.18 -35.13 -16.79
C ASN A 142 -4.83 -35.39 -18.15
N MET A 143 -4.70 -34.48 -19.12
CA MET A 143 -5.16 -34.69 -20.50
C MET A 143 -4.13 -35.44 -21.38
N LYS A 144 -2.95 -35.75 -20.84
CA LYS A 144 -1.93 -36.61 -21.46
C LYS A 144 -1.98 -38.01 -20.88
#